data_AF-A0A2A6CXS5-F1
#
_entry.id   AF-A0A2A6CXS5-F1
#
_cell.length_a   1.000
_cell.length_b   1.000
_cell.length_c   1.000
_cell.angle_alpha   90.00
_cell.angle_beta   90.00
_cell.angle_gamma   90.00
#
_symmetry.space_group_name_H-M   'P 1'
#
loop_
_entity.id
_entity.type
_entity.pdbx_description
1 polymer ?
#
loop_
_entity_poly.entity_id
_entity_poly.type
_entity_poly.pdbx_seq_one_letter_code
_entity_poly.pdbx_strand_id
1 'polypeptide(L)'
;NFVNGLLDAFVPLKVPKSSSGYPKFLSIIHDRLERFHSAAPNCDSTHMLRARFNKALKTYEIKRENDAIHSGNANSFFKYCKTRFKPSSSSLPGIVDSSGTVLLTNKDKATAFSKFFSKVQTPPMIAALPLPPPPSTSFDIPFISFEQILLAISQLVPKFYILAVLNLDRNMFLMAALLLRKMKFVTLVTRKARSICNLMLRSFLTSSSEALVKAYKIYIRPLLESSTVIWNPTDIGLVNRLESVQREFTRRVLWRSRLPYLPYPQRLEHLQLETLEYRRALNDMYFLFDAVHGFVHLDTSNLYSIAPLSRSLRSSHNLRLAIPFLMPASFSSCVSRSLTLWNSLSNPIVTLPRIPYRNLVRRTPSLVLPTSHIKL
;
A
#
# COMPACT_ATOMS: atom_id res chain seq x y z
N ASN A 1 -34.16 17.55 -33.55
CA ASN A 1 -34.28 18.43 -32.36
C ASN A 1 -34.74 17.72 -31.08
N PHE A 2 -35.65 16.74 -31.14
CA PHE A 2 -36.14 15.99 -29.96
C PHE A 2 -35.03 15.26 -29.16
N VAL A 3 -34.13 14.55 -29.85
CA VAL A 3 -33.03 13.78 -29.21
C VAL A 3 -32.02 14.68 -28.49
N ASN A 4 -31.71 15.84 -29.06
CA ASN A 4 -30.79 16.80 -28.44
C ASN A 4 -31.41 17.44 -27.18
N GLY A 5 -32.71 17.75 -27.21
CA GLY A 5 -33.42 18.26 -26.03
C GLY A 5 -33.51 17.24 -24.88
N LEU A 6 -33.64 15.94 -25.20
CA LEU A 6 -33.58 14.87 -24.21
C LEU A 6 -32.17 14.70 -23.61
N LEU A 7 -31.12 14.81 -24.42
CA LEU A 7 -29.74 14.75 -23.92
C LEU A 7 -29.43 15.94 -23.00
N ASP A 8 -29.83 17.16 -23.35
CA ASP A 8 -29.61 18.34 -22.51
C ASP A 8 -30.39 18.29 -21.18
N ALA A 9 -31.57 17.64 -21.15
CA ALA A 9 -32.38 17.51 -19.95
C ALA A 9 -31.84 16.46 -18.94
N PHE A 10 -31.18 15.41 -19.43
CA PHE A 10 -30.77 14.27 -18.59
C PHE A 10 -29.25 14.11 -18.44
N VAL A 11 -28.44 14.84 -19.22
CA VAL A 11 -26.98 14.84 -19.09
C VAL A 11 -26.53 16.05 -18.28
N PRO A 12 -25.88 15.87 -17.12
CA PRO A 12 -25.37 16.99 -16.33
C PRO A 12 -24.45 17.89 -17.18
N LEU A 13 -24.83 19.16 -17.32
CA LEU A 13 -24.02 20.16 -18.02
C LEU A 13 -22.66 20.28 -17.33
N LYS A 14 -21.63 19.79 -18.00
CA LYS A 14 -20.26 19.90 -17.52
C LYS A 14 -19.77 21.30 -17.84
N VAL A 15 -19.49 22.09 -16.79
CA VAL A 15 -18.85 23.41 -16.97
C VAL A 15 -17.58 23.22 -17.81
N PRO A 16 -17.44 23.92 -18.95
CA PRO A 16 -16.26 23.81 -19.79
C PRO A 16 -15.02 24.13 -18.95
N LYS A 17 -14.01 23.27 -19.02
CA LYS A 17 -12.78 23.46 -18.26
C LYS A 17 -12.02 24.64 -18.86
N SER A 18 -11.65 25.60 -18.00
CA SER A 18 -10.78 26.71 -18.39
C SER A 18 -9.49 26.19 -19.04
N SER A 19 -9.09 26.81 -20.15
CA SER A 19 -7.82 26.53 -20.84
C SER A 19 -6.60 27.10 -20.11
N SER A 20 -6.79 27.91 -19.07
CA SER A 20 -5.72 28.56 -18.29
C SER A 20 -4.70 27.60 -17.64
N GLY A 21 -5.02 26.31 -17.52
CA GLY A 21 -4.10 25.30 -17.00
C GLY A 21 -3.11 24.74 -18.04
N TYR A 22 -3.28 25.05 -19.33
CA TYR A 22 -2.46 24.52 -20.42
C TYR A 22 -1.39 25.52 -20.88
N PRO A 23 -0.22 25.03 -21.38
CA PRO A 23 0.71 25.85 -22.15
C PRO A 23 0.01 26.53 -23.33
N LYS A 24 0.48 27.72 -23.74
CA LYS A 24 -0.15 28.54 -24.80
C LYS A 24 -0.55 27.75 -26.05
N PHE A 25 0.35 26.90 -26.57
CA PHE A 25 0.07 26.12 -27.77
C PHE A 25 -1.06 25.09 -27.59
N LEU A 26 -1.19 24.50 -26.39
CA LEU A 26 -2.28 23.57 -26.07
C LEU A 26 -3.59 24.32 -25.80
N SER A 27 -3.52 25.49 -25.15
CA SER A 27 -4.68 26.36 -24.94
C SER A 27 -5.35 26.73 -26.27
N ILE A 28 -4.56 27.15 -27.27
CA ILE A 28 -5.08 27.54 -28.60
C ILE A 28 -5.84 26.38 -29.25
N ILE A 29 -5.31 25.16 -29.17
CA ILE A 29 -5.95 23.97 -29.76
C ILE A 29 -7.21 23.60 -28.96
N HIS A 30 -7.15 23.69 -27.62
CA HIS A 30 -8.29 23.44 -26.74
C HIS A 30 -9.44 24.40 -27.01
N ASP A 31 -9.17 25.70 -27.08
CA ASP A 31 -10.19 26.73 -27.31
C ASP A 31 -10.82 26.58 -28.69
N ARG A 32 -10.02 26.20 -29.70
CA ARG A 32 -10.55 25.85 -31.03
C ARG A 32 -11.42 24.59 -30.97
N LEU A 33 -11.03 23.59 -30.20
CA LEU A 33 -11.78 22.35 -30.04
C LEU A 33 -13.13 22.59 -29.35
N GLU A 34 -13.16 23.37 -28.27
CA GLU A 34 -14.41 23.72 -27.58
C GLU A 34 -15.38 24.44 -28.52
N ARG A 35 -14.92 25.47 -29.25
CA ARG A 35 -15.76 26.17 -30.23
C ARG A 35 -16.35 25.25 -31.31
N PHE A 36 -15.53 24.35 -31.87
CA PHE A 36 -15.99 23.39 -32.87
C PHE A 36 -16.91 22.32 -32.28
N HIS A 37 -16.64 21.87 -31.06
CA HIS A 37 -17.46 20.88 -30.38
C HIS A 37 -18.85 21.41 -30.04
N SER A 38 -18.95 22.68 -29.64
CA SER A 38 -20.24 23.36 -29.43
C SER A 38 -21.03 23.53 -30.73
N ALA A 39 -20.36 23.81 -31.86
CA ALA A 39 -21.03 24.02 -33.14
C ALA A 39 -21.44 22.71 -33.84
N ALA A 40 -20.58 21.70 -33.81
CA ALA A 40 -20.77 20.42 -34.51
C ALA A 40 -20.05 19.28 -33.77
N PRO A 41 -20.66 18.69 -32.73
CA PRO A 41 -19.97 17.76 -31.83
C PRO A 41 -19.54 16.45 -32.48
N ASN A 42 -20.28 15.98 -33.49
CA ASN A 42 -20.13 14.67 -34.13
C ASN A 42 -19.55 14.74 -35.56
N CYS A 43 -19.00 15.89 -35.99
CA CYS A 43 -18.41 15.98 -37.33
C CYS A 43 -16.96 15.47 -37.35
N ASP A 44 -16.53 14.96 -38.50
CA ASP A 44 -15.16 14.44 -38.69
C ASP A 44 -14.08 15.47 -38.33
N SER A 45 -14.35 16.75 -38.63
CA SER A 45 -13.45 17.85 -38.27
C SER A 45 -13.27 17.99 -36.76
N THR A 46 -14.34 17.85 -35.97
CA THR A 46 -14.29 17.88 -34.50
C THR A 46 -13.55 16.65 -33.97
N HIS A 47 -13.79 15.47 -34.54
CA HIS A 47 -13.05 14.25 -34.20
C HIS A 47 -11.54 14.38 -34.49
N MET A 48 -11.16 14.89 -35.66
CA MET A 48 -9.76 15.14 -36.04
C MET A 48 -9.10 16.15 -35.10
N LEU A 49 -9.79 17.26 -34.77
CA LEU A 49 -9.24 18.28 -33.88
C LEU A 49 -9.07 17.75 -32.45
N ARG A 50 -10.00 16.92 -31.97
CA ARG A 50 -9.90 16.21 -30.68
C ARG A 50 -8.70 15.26 -30.67
N ALA A 51 -8.50 14.49 -31.74
CA ALA A 51 -7.35 13.61 -31.89
C ALA A 51 -6.03 14.39 -31.88
N ARG A 52 -5.98 15.53 -32.59
CA ARG A 52 -4.81 16.43 -32.60
C ARG A 52 -4.51 16.99 -31.21
N PHE A 53 -5.53 17.46 -30.49
CA PHE A 53 -5.39 17.94 -29.11
C PHE A 53 -4.84 16.85 -28.19
N ASN A 54 -5.45 15.66 -28.20
CA ASN A 54 -5.03 14.54 -27.37
C ASN A 54 -3.59 14.09 -27.67
N LYS A 55 -3.19 14.09 -28.95
CA LYS A 55 -1.81 13.80 -29.37
C LYS A 55 -0.83 14.85 -28.82
N ALA A 56 -1.14 16.13 -29.00
CA ALA A 56 -0.30 17.23 -28.51
C ALA A 56 -0.18 17.21 -26.98
N LEU A 57 -1.29 16.98 -26.27
CA LEU A 57 -1.32 16.87 -24.81
C LEU A 57 -0.46 15.69 -24.33
N LYS A 58 -0.57 14.52 -24.97
CA LYS A 58 0.25 13.36 -24.64
C LYS A 58 1.74 13.64 -24.83
N THR A 59 2.14 14.25 -25.94
CA THR A 59 3.53 14.63 -26.20
C THR A 59 4.07 15.61 -25.16
N TYR A 60 3.27 16.62 -24.80
CA TYR A 60 3.64 17.57 -23.76
C TYR A 60 3.84 16.91 -22.39
N GLU A 61 2.91 16.04 -21.99
CA GLU A 61 2.98 15.36 -20.69
C GLU A 61 4.17 14.38 -20.61
N ILE A 62 4.52 13.71 -21.72
CA ILE A 62 5.75 12.89 -21.82
C ILE A 62 6.99 13.76 -21.65
N LYS A 63 7.07 14.89 -22.37
CA LYS A 63 8.20 15.81 -22.27
C LYS A 63 8.36 16.33 -20.84
N ARG A 64 7.29 16.83 -20.25
CA ARG A 64 7.26 17.35 -18.87
C ARG A 64 7.71 16.29 -17.85
N GLU A 65 7.31 15.04 -18.04
CA GLU A 65 7.75 13.94 -17.18
C GLU A 65 9.24 13.63 -17.36
N ASN A 66 9.72 13.52 -18.59
CA ASN A 66 11.14 13.29 -18.89
C ASN A 66 12.01 14.42 -18.33
N ASP A 67 11.60 15.67 -18.49
CA ASP A 67 12.29 16.83 -17.91
C ASP A 67 12.37 16.69 -16.38
N ALA A 68 11.29 16.28 -15.72
CA ALA A 68 11.29 16.06 -14.26
C ALA A 68 12.21 14.91 -13.82
N ILE A 69 12.25 13.82 -14.58
CA ILE A 69 13.10 12.64 -14.31
C ILE A 69 14.59 12.98 -14.50
N HIS A 70 14.93 13.68 -15.59
CA HIS A 70 16.31 13.92 -16.02
C HIS A 70 16.88 15.28 -15.61
N SER A 71 16.09 16.17 -14.98
CA SER A 71 16.54 17.50 -14.55
C SER A 71 17.73 17.52 -13.57
N GLY A 72 18.13 16.37 -12.99
CA GLY A 72 19.13 16.28 -11.91
C GLY A 72 18.66 16.89 -10.57
N ASN A 73 17.59 17.69 -10.58
CA ASN A 73 17.05 18.38 -9.43
C ASN A 73 15.99 17.53 -8.71
N ALA A 74 16.32 17.03 -7.51
CA ALA A 74 15.41 16.22 -6.69
C ALA A 74 14.08 16.92 -6.37
N ASN A 75 14.09 18.25 -6.20
CA ASN A 75 12.87 19.02 -5.93
C ASN A 75 11.94 19.08 -7.14
N SER A 76 12.48 19.11 -8.36
CA SER A 76 11.68 19.07 -9.59
C SER A 76 10.91 17.75 -9.70
N PHE A 77 11.61 16.63 -9.51
CA PHE A 77 11.01 15.30 -9.49
C PHE A 77 9.96 15.16 -8.38
N PHE A 78 10.27 15.66 -7.17
CA PHE A 78 9.32 15.64 -6.06
C PHE A 78 8.05 16.44 -6.37
N LYS A 79 8.19 17.66 -6.90
CA LYS A 79 7.05 18.49 -7.34
C LYS A 79 6.21 17.76 -8.38
N TYR A 80 6.84 17.13 -9.38
CA TYR A 80 6.15 16.33 -10.39
C TYR A 80 5.31 15.22 -9.75
N CYS A 81 5.92 14.37 -8.93
CA CYS A 81 5.20 13.30 -8.24
C CYS A 81 4.05 13.82 -7.37
N LYS A 82 4.25 14.93 -6.65
CA LYS A 82 3.20 15.56 -5.82
C LYS A 82 2.00 16.00 -6.68
N THR A 83 2.22 16.52 -7.89
CA THR A 83 1.12 16.87 -8.80
C THR A 83 0.35 15.64 -9.29
N ARG A 84 1.01 14.49 -9.45
CA ARG A 84 0.39 13.23 -9.87
C ARG A 84 -0.33 12.49 -8.74
N PHE A 85 0.17 12.61 -7.52
CA PHE A 85 -0.42 11.99 -6.34
C PHE A 85 -1.49 12.83 -5.66
N LYS A 86 -1.68 14.09 -6.11
CA LYS A 86 -2.72 14.96 -5.58
C LYS A 86 -4.09 14.30 -5.84
N PRO A 87 -4.89 14.00 -4.81
CA PRO A 87 -6.26 13.57 -5.03
C PRO A 87 -6.98 14.68 -5.81
N SER A 88 -7.81 14.29 -6.78
CA SER A 88 -8.67 15.22 -7.50
C SER A 88 -9.47 16.04 -6.49
N SER A 89 -9.22 17.36 -6.44
CA SER A 89 -9.92 18.29 -5.54
C SER A 89 -11.39 18.45 -5.87
N SER A 90 -11.80 17.99 -7.06
CA SER A 90 -13.19 17.71 -7.35
C SER A 90 -13.56 16.44 -6.59
N SER A 91 -14.14 16.56 -5.39
CA SER A 91 -15.02 15.49 -4.96
C SER A 91 -16.02 15.27 -6.10
N LEU A 92 -16.31 14.02 -6.44
CA LEU A 92 -17.49 13.78 -7.28
C LEU A 92 -18.64 14.56 -6.63
N PRO A 93 -19.44 15.32 -7.41
CA PRO A 93 -20.63 15.96 -6.88
C PRO A 93 -21.39 14.94 -6.05
N GLY A 94 -21.82 15.31 -4.84
CA GLY A 94 -22.62 14.41 -4.02
C GLY A 94 -23.82 13.95 -4.84
N ILE A 95 -24.13 12.66 -4.77
CA ILE A 95 -25.29 12.12 -5.49
C ILE A 95 -26.51 12.85 -4.93
N VAL A 96 -27.26 13.49 -5.82
CA VAL A 96 -28.47 14.20 -5.45
C VAL A 96 -29.63 13.25 -5.71
N ASP A 97 -30.48 13.03 -4.71
CA ASP A 97 -31.72 12.29 -4.91
C ASP A 97 -32.69 13.11 -5.79
N SER A 98 -33.71 12.47 -6.35
CA SER A 98 -34.85 13.06 -7.06
C SER A 98 -35.55 14.21 -6.31
N SER A 99 -35.34 14.31 -4.99
CA SER A 99 -35.83 15.38 -4.11
C SER A 99 -34.88 16.59 -4.00
N GLY A 100 -33.72 16.57 -4.66
CA GLY A 100 -32.71 17.64 -4.55
C GLY A 100 -31.77 17.51 -3.35
N THR A 101 -31.89 16.46 -2.53
CA THR A 101 -31.07 16.26 -1.32
C THR A 101 -29.73 15.61 -1.64
N VAL A 102 -28.63 16.16 -1.12
CA VAL A 102 -27.27 15.63 -1.31
C VAL A 102 -27.02 14.44 -0.38
N LEU A 103 -26.77 13.27 -0.94
CA LEU A 103 -26.53 12.02 -0.21
C LEU A 103 -25.07 11.93 0.27
N LEU A 104 -24.87 12.09 1.58
CA LEU A 104 -23.53 12.14 2.19
C LEU A 104 -23.01 10.74 2.59
N THR A 105 -23.87 9.86 3.12
CA THR A 105 -23.44 8.53 3.61
C THR A 105 -23.56 7.44 2.55
N ASN A 106 -22.75 6.38 2.67
CA ASN A 106 -22.84 5.22 1.76
C ASN A 106 -24.18 4.46 1.90
N LYS A 107 -24.82 4.54 3.06
CA LYS A 107 -26.12 3.91 3.33
C LYS A 107 -27.22 4.61 2.55
N ASP A 108 -27.25 5.95 2.60
CA ASP A 108 -28.27 6.75 1.93
C ASP A 108 -28.16 6.62 0.40
N LYS A 109 -26.92 6.52 -0.12
CA LYS A 109 -26.65 6.21 -1.52
C LYS A 109 -27.22 4.85 -1.92
N ALA A 110 -26.95 3.81 -1.12
CA ALA A 110 -27.45 2.47 -1.41
C ALA A 110 -28.98 2.40 -1.42
N THR A 111 -29.64 3.08 -0.48
CA THR A 111 -31.11 3.15 -0.43
C THR A 111 -31.70 3.91 -1.61
N ALA A 112 -31.10 5.04 -2.00
CA ALA A 112 -31.54 5.81 -3.16
C ALA A 112 -31.39 5.02 -4.46
N PHE A 113 -30.26 4.33 -4.64
CA PHE A 113 -30.05 3.44 -5.79
C PHE A 113 -31.08 2.32 -5.82
N SER A 114 -31.31 1.64 -4.68
CA SER A 114 -32.30 0.57 -4.58
C SER A 114 -33.69 1.05 -5.01
N LYS A 115 -34.13 2.20 -4.48
CA LYS A 115 -35.43 2.81 -4.81
C LYS A 115 -35.55 3.23 -6.27
N PHE A 116 -34.47 3.74 -6.86
CA PHE A 116 -34.47 4.10 -8.28
C PHE A 116 -34.54 2.84 -9.15
N PHE A 117 -33.66 1.87 -8.93
CA PHE A 117 -33.62 0.66 -9.76
C PHE A 117 -34.88 -0.19 -9.62
N SER A 118 -35.53 -0.23 -8.45
CA SER A 118 -36.85 -0.86 -8.30
C SER A 118 -37.93 -0.16 -9.10
N LYS A 119 -37.83 1.17 -9.29
CA LYS A 119 -38.78 1.95 -10.09
C LYS A 119 -38.59 1.75 -11.60
N VAL A 120 -37.34 1.61 -12.06
CA VAL A 120 -37.01 1.43 -13.49
C VAL A 120 -36.94 -0.05 -13.87
N GLN A 121 -37.13 -0.97 -12.92
CA GLN A 121 -37.24 -2.39 -13.19
C GLN A 121 -38.51 -2.62 -14.01
N THR A 122 -38.35 -2.70 -15.33
CA THR A 122 -39.37 -3.26 -16.21
C THR A 122 -39.60 -4.70 -15.76
N PRO A 123 -40.86 -5.13 -15.57
CA PRO A 123 -41.16 -6.55 -15.45
C PRO A 123 -40.44 -7.24 -16.60
N PRO A 124 -39.61 -8.26 -16.33
CA PRO A 124 -39.04 -9.01 -17.43
C PRO A 124 -40.23 -9.48 -18.28
N MET A 125 -40.19 -9.24 -19.60
CA MET A 125 -41.06 -9.96 -20.54
C MET A 125 -40.62 -11.42 -20.50
N ILE A 126 -40.97 -12.12 -19.43
CA ILE A 126 -40.77 -13.54 -19.28
C ILE A 126 -41.84 -14.16 -20.15
N ALA A 127 -41.46 -14.56 -21.36
CA ALA A 127 -41.99 -15.80 -21.89
C ALA A 127 -41.83 -16.83 -20.76
N ALA A 128 -42.95 -17.43 -20.32
CA ALA A 128 -42.98 -18.35 -19.18
C ALA A 128 -41.76 -19.25 -19.21
N LEU A 129 -40.92 -19.18 -18.17
CA LEU A 129 -39.77 -20.07 -18.05
C LEU A 129 -40.27 -21.51 -18.20
N PRO A 130 -39.60 -22.36 -18.99
CA PRO A 130 -39.98 -23.76 -19.10
C PRO A 130 -40.07 -24.35 -17.69
N LEU A 131 -41.18 -25.06 -17.42
CA LEU A 131 -41.33 -25.78 -16.16
C LEU A 131 -40.08 -26.64 -15.92
N PRO A 132 -39.52 -26.64 -14.70
CA PRO A 132 -38.39 -27.49 -14.39
C PRO A 132 -38.75 -28.96 -14.69
N PRO A 133 -37.83 -29.75 -15.25
CA PRO A 133 -38.07 -31.18 -15.41
C PRO A 133 -38.36 -31.80 -14.04
N PRO A 134 -39.21 -32.84 -13.98
CA PRO A 134 -39.50 -33.54 -12.74
C PRO A 134 -38.19 -33.99 -12.07
N PRO A 135 -38.09 -33.92 -10.74
CA PRO A 135 -36.86 -34.22 -10.02
C PRO A 135 -36.38 -35.63 -10.37
N SER A 136 -35.27 -35.72 -11.09
CA SER A 136 -34.52 -36.96 -11.23
C SER A 136 -33.96 -37.32 -9.85
N THR A 137 -34.39 -38.46 -9.34
CA THR A 137 -34.07 -39.06 -8.03
C THR A 137 -32.60 -39.51 -7.90
N SER A 138 -31.64 -38.65 -8.22
CA SER A 138 -30.22 -39.05 -8.26
C SER A 138 -29.25 -38.10 -7.56
N PHE A 139 -29.72 -37.06 -6.87
CA PHE A 139 -28.89 -36.30 -5.93
C PHE A 139 -29.68 -35.95 -4.67
N ASP A 140 -29.80 -36.92 -3.76
CA ASP A 140 -30.17 -36.67 -2.37
C ASP A 140 -29.00 -35.95 -1.68
N ILE A 141 -28.99 -34.63 -1.78
CA ILE A 141 -28.24 -33.81 -0.82
C ILE A 141 -29.10 -33.82 0.45
N PRO A 142 -28.62 -34.39 1.57
CA PRO A 142 -29.41 -34.41 2.79
C PRO A 142 -29.82 -32.98 3.15
N PHE A 143 -31.11 -32.78 3.38
CA PHE A 143 -31.67 -31.50 3.80
C PHE A 143 -30.97 -31.05 5.07
N ILE A 144 -30.00 -30.13 4.91
CA ILE A 144 -29.32 -29.49 6.04
C ILE A 144 -30.32 -28.49 6.62
N SER A 145 -30.80 -28.78 7.83
CA SER A 145 -31.73 -27.89 8.51
C SER A 145 -31.00 -26.63 9.00
N PHE A 146 -31.74 -25.52 9.15
CA PHE A 146 -31.18 -24.27 9.66
C PHE A 146 -30.52 -24.43 11.05
N GLU A 147 -31.11 -25.29 11.88
CA GLU A 147 -30.55 -25.74 13.16
C GLU A 147 -29.17 -26.39 13.01
N GLN A 148 -29.01 -27.30 12.04
CA GLN A 148 -27.72 -27.96 11.77
C GLN A 148 -26.65 -27.00 11.25
N ILE A 149 -27.04 -25.98 10.48
CA ILE A 149 -26.12 -24.91 10.05
C ILE A 149 -25.67 -24.09 11.26
N LEU A 150 -26.59 -23.70 12.14
CA LEU A 150 -26.28 -22.95 13.34
C LEU A 150 -25.39 -23.75 14.30
N LEU A 151 -25.63 -25.05 14.42
CA LEU A 151 -24.86 -25.96 15.27
C LEU A 151 -23.46 -26.25 14.68
N ALA A 152 -23.35 -26.34 13.35
CA ALA A 152 -22.06 -26.40 12.68
C ALA A 152 -21.27 -25.09 12.83
N ILE A 153 -21.95 -23.93 12.77
CA ILE A 153 -21.34 -22.62 12.99
C ILE A 153 -20.90 -22.44 14.45
N SER A 154 -21.65 -22.97 15.42
CA SER A 154 -21.29 -22.90 16.84
C SER A 154 -20.15 -23.85 17.22
N GLN A 155 -19.96 -24.94 16.47
CA GLN A 155 -18.83 -25.87 16.62
C GLN A 155 -17.56 -25.41 15.89
N LEU A 156 -17.62 -24.40 15.02
CA LEU A 156 -16.44 -23.78 14.44
C LEU A 156 -15.69 -23.00 15.53
N VAL A 157 -14.61 -23.59 16.04
CA VAL A 157 -13.68 -22.88 16.92
C VAL A 157 -13.14 -21.67 16.15
N PRO A 158 -13.38 -20.42 16.61
CA PRO A 158 -12.79 -19.27 15.96
C PRO A 158 -11.27 -19.38 16.11
N LYS A 159 -10.53 -19.33 14.99
CA LYS A 159 -9.06 -19.21 15.00
C LYS A 159 -8.54 -17.90 15.62
N PHE A 160 -9.39 -17.12 16.28
CA PHE A 160 -9.04 -15.89 16.96
C PHE A 160 -9.89 -15.72 18.22
N TYR A 161 -9.24 -15.86 19.39
CA TYR A 161 -9.79 -15.46 20.67
C TYR A 161 -10.07 -13.96 20.68
N ILE A 162 -11.33 -13.58 20.57
CA ILE A 162 -11.83 -12.26 20.95
C ILE A 162 -13.03 -12.53 21.86
N LEU A 163 -12.98 -12.00 23.09
CA LEU A 163 -14.05 -11.94 24.12
C LEU A 163 -14.12 -13.03 25.21
N ALA A 164 -12.98 -13.51 25.71
CA ALA A 164 -12.90 -14.03 27.08
C ALA A 164 -11.55 -13.70 27.72
N VAL A 165 -11.37 -12.45 28.13
CA VAL A 165 -10.27 -12.03 29.01
C VAL A 165 -10.85 -11.11 30.08
N LEU A 166 -11.70 -11.69 30.93
CA LEU A 166 -11.99 -11.18 32.26
C LEU A 166 -11.18 -12.07 33.20
N ASN A 167 -10.32 -11.46 34.04
CA ASN A 167 -9.33 -12.07 34.96
C ASN A 167 -7.92 -12.37 34.43
N LEU A 168 -7.27 -11.41 33.76
CA LEU A 168 -5.83 -11.53 33.47
C LEU A 168 -5.11 -10.20 33.70
N ASP A 169 -3.90 -10.31 34.27
CA ASP A 169 -3.05 -9.20 34.73
C ASP A 169 -2.98 -8.02 33.74
N ARG A 170 -2.93 -6.81 34.29
CA ARG A 170 -2.88 -5.52 33.56
C ARG A 170 -1.82 -5.50 32.45
N ASN A 171 -0.70 -6.20 32.66
CA ASN A 171 0.39 -6.34 31.69
C ASN A 171 0.00 -7.21 30.49
N MET A 172 -0.72 -8.32 30.68
CA MET A 172 -1.07 -9.19 29.57
C MET A 172 -2.17 -8.59 28.68
N PHE A 173 -3.08 -7.81 29.26
CA PHE A 173 -4.06 -7.01 28.51
C PHE A 173 -3.38 -5.95 27.63
N LEU A 174 -2.38 -5.23 28.17
CA LEU A 174 -1.60 -4.25 27.42
C LEU A 174 -0.85 -4.90 26.24
N MET A 175 -0.30 -6.09 26.45
CA MET A 175 0.44 -6.84 25.42
C MET A 175 -0.47 -7.34 24.29
N ALA A 176 -1.65 -7.85 24.61
CA ALA A 176 -2.66 -8.23 23.61
C ALA A 176 -3.15 -7.02 22.80
N ALA A 177 -3.39 -5.88 23.46
CA ALA A 177 -3.79 -4.63 22.80
C ALA A 177 -2.69 -4.11 21.84
N LEU A 178 -1.42 -4.18 22.25
CA LEU A 178 -0.28 -3.79 21.41
C LEU A 178 -0.11 -4.72 20.19
N LEU A 179 -0.32 -6.03 20.34
CA LEU A 179 -0.26 -7.00 19.25
C LEU A 179 -1.38 -6.75 18.22
N LEU A 180 -2.62 -6.59 18.69
CA LEU A 180 -3.77 -6.24 17.84
C LEU A 180 -3.54 -4.91 17.11
N ARG A 181 -2.94 -3.93 17.79
CA ARG A 181 -2.58 -2.63 17.20
C ARG A 181 -1.52 -2.80 16.10
N LYS A 182 -0.49 -3.64 16.28
CA LYS A 182 0.51 -3.94 15.24
C LYS A 182 -0.11 -4.59 14.00
N MET A 183 -0.96 -5.59 14.18
CA MET A 183 -1.64 -6.29 13.07
C MET A 183 -2.50 -5.33 12.22
N LYS A 184 -3.31 -4.50 12.89
CA LYS A 184 -4.13 -3.47 12.24
C LYS A 184 -3.25 -2.44 11.52
N PHE A 185 -2.15 -2.03 12.15
CA PHE A 185 -1.21 -1.06 11.59
C PHE A 185 -0.53 -1.58 10.31
N VAL A 186 0.01 -2.80 10.32
CA VAL A 186 0.65 -3.41 9.13
C VAL A 186 -0.34 -3.50 7.97
N THR A 187 -1.58 -3.87 8.25
CA THR A 187 -2.64 -3.92 7.24
C THR A 187 -2.95 -2.54 6.65
N LEU A 188 -3.07 -1.52 7.50
CA LEU A 188 -3.30 -0.14 7.08
C LEU A 188 -2.17 0.41 6.21
N VAL A 189 -0.93 0.23 6.66
CA VAL A 189 0.28 0.67 5.95
C VAL A 189 0.41 -0.03 4.61
N THR A 190 0.22 -1.36 4.58
CA THR A 190 0.24 -2.16 3.34
C THR A 190 -0.82 -1.67 2.35
N ARG A 191 -2.05 -1.41 2.82
CA ARG A 191 -3.14 -0.90 1.97
C ARG A 191 -2.80 0.47 1.39
N LYS A 192 -2.28 1.38 2.22
CA LYS A 192 -1.87 2.72 1.80
C LYS A 192 -0.73 2.66 0.77
N ALA A 193 0.30 1.87 1.05
CA ALA A 193 1.44 1.67 0.15
C ALA A 193 0.99 1.11 -1.22
N ARG A 194 0.12 0.09 -1.23
CA ARG A 194 -0.46 -0.46 -2.46
C ARG A 194 -1.27 0.57 -3.24
N SER A 195 -2.08 1.37 -2.55
CA SER A 195 -2.87 2.44 -3.18
C SER A 195 -1.97 3.44 -3.90
N ILE A 196 -0.89 3.88 -3.25
CA ILE A 196 0.07 4.81 -3.85
C ILE A 196 0.87 4.14 -4.98
N CYS A 197 1.29 2.88 -4.84
CA CYS A 197 1.90 2.12 -5.95
C CYS A 197 0.98 2.09 -7.18
N ASN A 198 -0.30 1.79 -6.98
CA ASN A 198 -1.28 1.75 -8.07
C ASN A 198 -1.46 3.13 -8.71
N LEU A 199 -1.58 4.18 -7.90
CA LEU A 199 -1.70 5.54 -8.37
C LEU A 199 -0.46 5.95 -9.18
N MET A 200 0.74 5.65 -8.70
CA MET A 200 2.00 5.89 -9.40
C MET A 200 2.05 5.17 -10.73
N LEU A 201 1.77 3.87 -10.76
CA LEU A 201 1.80 3.10 -12.00
C LEU A 201 0.73 3.56 -13.00
N ARG A 202 -0.38 4.15 -12.55
CA ARG A 202 -1.42 4.72 -13.44
C ARG A 202 -1.13 6.15 -13.91
N SER A 203 -0.47 6.95 -13.07
CA SER A 203 -0.30 8.39 -13.31
C SER A 203 0.97 8.74 -14.07
N PHE A 204 2.01 7.90 -13.96
CA PHE A 204 3.26 8.11 -14.68
C PHE A 204 3.09 7.61 -16.12
N LEU A 205 3.79 8.21 -17.08
CA LEU A 205 3.77 7.78 -18.49
C LEU A 205 5.01 6.94 -18.85
N THR A 206 6.10 7.12 -18.12
CA THR A 206 7.41 6.52 -18.36
C THR A 206 7.40 5.01 -18.23
N SER A 207 8.17 4.34 -19.07
CA SER A 207 8.47 2.90 -18.93
C SER A 207 9.86 2.65 -18.34
N SER A 208 10.59 3.69 -17.92
CA SER A 208 11.90 3.54 -17.29
C SER A 208 11.76 2.89 -15.91
N SER A 209 12.41 1.72 -15.74
CA SER A 209 12.47 1.01 -14.47
C SER A 209 13.15 1.85 -13.39
N GLU A 210 14.22 2.57 -13.74
CA GLU A 210 14.99 3.44 -12.84
C GLU A 210 14.12 4.57 -12.27
N ALA A 211 13.35 5.27 -13.12
CA ALA A 211 12.47 6.34 -12.68
C ALA A 211 11.37 5.85 -11.73
N LEU A 212 10.79 4.68 -12.03
CA LEU A 212 9.77 4.05 -11.19
C LEU A 212 10.35 3.56 -9.86
N VAL A 213 11.55 2.97 -9.86
CA VAL A 213 12.27 2.56 -8.66
C VAL A 213 12.63 3.77 -7.79
N LYS A 214 13.07 4.88 -8.41
CA LYS A 214 13.34 6.13 -7.70
C LYS A 214 12.10 6.67 -7.02
N ALA A 215 10.96 6.70 -7.72
CA ALA A 215 9.67 7.10 -7.12
C ALA A 215 9.24 6.16 -5.98
N TYR A 216 9.45 4.85 -6.13
CA TYR A 216 9.18 3.87 -5.08
C TYR A 216 9.99 4.13 -3.81
N LYS A 217 11.31 4.34 -3.97
CA LYS A 217 12.23 4.65 -2.86
C LYS A 217 11.83 5.94 -2.11
N ILE A 218 11.28 6.93 -2.81
CA ILE A 218 10.92 8.23 -2.23
C ILE A 218 9.54 8.24 -1.57
N TYR A 219 8.53 7.60 -2.17
CA TYR A 219 7.13 7.77 -1.72
C TYR A 219 6.51 6.53 -1.07
N ILE A 220 6.89 5.34 -1.52
CA ILE A 220 6.26 4.11 -1.05
C ILE A 220 7.10 3.46 0.05
N ARG A 221 8.41 3.37 -0.15
CA ARG A 221 9.32 2.76 0.83
C ARG A 221 9.25 3.42 2.20
N PRO A 222 9.20 4.76 2.35
CA PRO A 222 9.10 5.37 3.67
C PRO A 222 7.83 4.99 4.42
N LEU A 223 6.72 4.71 3.73
CA LEU A 223 5.50 4.23 4.39
C LEU A 223 5.69 2.85 5.01
N LEU A 224 6.49 2.00 4.36
CA LEU A 224 6.78 0.63 4.79
C LEU A 224 7.93 0.56 5.81
N GLU A 225 8.76 1.61 5.90
CA GLU A 225 9.96 1.64 6.73
C GLU A 225 9.91 2.66 7.87
N SER A 226 8.94 3.58 7.88
CA SER A 226 8.84 4.59 8.93
C SER A 226 8.58 3.94 10.28
N SER A 227 9.41 4.28 11.27
CA SER A 227 9.24 3.86 12.67
C SER A 227 9.24 2.34 12.88
N THR A 228 9.92 1.57 12.03
CA THR A 228 9.95 0.09 12.11
C THR A 228 10.47 -0.44 13.43
N VAL A 229 11.35 0.31 14.11
CA VAL A 229 11.81 0.06 15.48
C VAL A 229 10.64 -0.29 16.41
N ILE A 230 9.49 0.37 16.24
CA ILE A 230 8.31 0.22 17.10
C ILE A 230 7.45 -0.98 16.69
N TRP A 231 7.17 -1.13 15.39
CA TRP A 231 6.09 -2.02 14.93
C TRP A 231 6.55 -3.18 14.05
N ASN A 232 7.85 -3.36 13.78
CA ASN A 232 8.37 -4.45 12.94
C ASN A 232 7.81 -5.81 13.42
N PRO A 233 7.00 -6.49 12.58
CA PRO A 233 6.37 -7.75 12.98
C PRO A 233 7.35 -8.91 12.90
N THR A 234 7.18 -9.89 13.79
CA THR A 234 7.90 -11.17 13.77
C THR A 234 7.09 -12.29 13.11
N ASP A 235 5.76 -12.12 12.99
CA ASP A 235 4.90 -13.08 12.32
C ASP A 235 5.20 -13.15 10.81
N ILE A 236 5.45 -14.37 10.32
CA ILE A 236 5.81 -14.65 8.92
C ILE A 236 4.71 -14.16 7.97
N GLY A 237 3.43 -14.26 8.34
CA GLY A 237 2.31 -13.79 7.54
C GLY A 237 2.33 -12.26 7.36
N LEU A 238 2.57 -11.52 8.43
CA LEU A 238 2.72 -10.06 8.38
C LEU A 238 3.98 -9.61 7.63
N VAL A 239 5.11 -10.28 7.85
CA VAL A 239 6.37 -10.00 7.14
C VAL A 239 6.17 -10.18 5.63
N ASN A 240 5.57 -11.31 5.21
CA ASN A 240 5.25 -11.56 3.81
C ASN A 240 4.21 -10.57 3.26
N ARG A 241 3.26 -10.11 4.07
CA ARG A 241 2.30 -9.08 3.67
C ARG A 241 2.99 -7.76 3.34
N LEU A 242 3.96 -7.33 4.13
CA LEU A 242 4.78 -6.15 3.80
C LEU A 242 5.59 -6.39 2.53
N GLU A 243 6.28 -7.52 2.44
CA GLU A 243 7.12 -7.85 1.27
C GLU A 243 6.30 -7.94 -0.01
N SER A 244 5.04 -8.40 0.07
CA SER A 244 4.14 -8.52 -1.08
C SER A 244 3.96 -7.20 -1.84
N VAL A 245 4.08 -6.06 -1.15
CA VAL A 245 4.02 -4.73 -1.79
C VAL A 245 5.22 -4.54 -2.72
N GLN A 246 6.42 -4.90 -2.28
CA GLN A 246 7.62 -4.83 -3.10
C GLN A 246 7.63 -5.90 -4.20
N ARG A 247 7.20 -7.14 -3.90
CA ARG A 247 7.06 -8.21 -4.91
C ARG A 247 6.14 -7.80 -6.05
N GLU A 248 4.98 -7.24 -5.73
CA GLU A 248 4.00 -6.82 -6.73
C GLU A 248 4.49 -5.60 -7.50
N PHE A 249 5.14 -4.65 -6.82
CA PHE A 249 5.73 -3.48 -7.47
C PHE A 249 6.80 -3.89 -8.49
N THR A 250 7.80 -4.66 -8.07
CA THR A 250 8.91 -5.11 -8.95
C THR A 250 8.38 -5.88 -10.16
N ARG A 251 7.44 -6.80 -9.96
CA ARG A 251 6.78 -7.56 -11.05
C ARG A 251 6.13 -6.62 -12.08
N ARG A 252 5.38 -5.61 -11.63
CA ARG A 252 4.71 -4.66 -12.53
C ARG A 252 5.67 -3.72 -13.24
N VAL A 253 6.77 -3.34 -12.60
CA VAL A 253 7.82 -2.53 -13.23
C VAL A 253 8.47 -3.28 -14.38
N LEU A 254 8.82 -4.56 -14.20
CA LEU A 254 9.38 -5.38 -15.28
C LEU A 254 8.43 -5.49 -16.46
N TRP A 255 7.16 -5.83 -16.19
CA TRP A 255 6.12 -5.90 -17.21
C TRP A 255 5.99 -4.58 -17.99
N ARG A 256 5.95 -3.46 -17.27
CA ARG A 256 5.84 -2.11 -17.87
C ARG A 256 7.07 -1.71 -18.69
N SER A 257 8.23 -2.22 -18.30
CA SER A 257 9.52 -1.98 -18.98
C SER A 257 9.77 -2.97 -20.12
N ARG A 258 8.81 -3.86 -20.44
CA ARG A 258 8.91 -4.93 -21.44
C ARG A 258 10.08 -5.89 -21.21
N LEU A 259 10.39 -6.14 -19.95
CA LEU A 259 11.43 -7.08 -19.55
C LEU A 259 10.85 -8.49 -19.37
N PRO A 260 11.66 -9.54 -19.57
CA PRO A 260 11.22 -10.92 -19.35
C PRO A 260 10.83 -11.16 -17.89
N TYR A 261 10.08 -12.23 -17.66
CA TYR A 261 9.77 -12.66 -16.31
C TYR A 261 11.06 -13.06 -15.58
N LEU A 262 11.22 -12.55 -14.36
CA LEU A 262 12.31 -12.92 -13.45
C LEU A 262 11.72 -13.33 -12.08
N PRO A 263 12.29 -14.37 -11.43
CA PRO A 263 11.99 -14.71 -10.04
C PRO A 263 12.37 -13.57 -9.11
N TYR A 264 11.75 -13.51 -7.93
CA TYR A 264 11.84 -12.34 -7.05
C TYR A 264 13.29 -11.93 -6.68
N PRO A 265 14.21 -12.84 -6.34
CA PRO A 265 15.58 -12.45 -6.00
C PRO A 265 16.31 -11.78 -7.17
N GLN A 266 16.14 -12.32 -8.38
CA GLN A 266 16.72 -11.75 -9.60
C GLN A 266 16.09 -10.39 -9.95
N ARG A 267 14.79 -10.19 -9.66
CA ARG A 267 14.16 -8.86 -9.80
C ARG A 267 14.80 -7.83 -8.87
N LEU A 268 15.12 -8.22 -7.65
CA LEU A 268 15.73 -7.34 -6.66
C LEU A 268 17.14 -6.93 -7.08
N GLU A 269 17.93 -7.88 -7.57
CA GLU A 269 19.27 -7.62 -8.12
C GLU A 269 19.20 -6.67 -9.33
N HIS A 270 18.34 -6.99 -10.31
CA HIS A 270 18.18 -6.18 -11.51
C HIS A 270 17.73 -4.73 -11.21
N LEU A 271 16.84 -4.55 -10.23
CA LEU A 271 16.32 -3.23 -9.84
C LEU A 271 17.16 -2.55 -8.74
N GLN A 272 18.24 -3.18 -8.28
CA GLN A 272 19.07 -2.70 -7.16
C GLN A 272 18.23 -2.34 -5.92
N LEU A 273 17.42 -3.31 -5.49
CA LEU A 273 16.55 -3.24 -4.32
C LEU A 273 16.95 -4.32 -3.32
N GLU A 274 17.01 -3.95 -2.04
CA GLU A 274 17.11 -4.92 -0.94
C GLU A 274 15.70 -5.37 -0.52
N THR A 275 15.58 -6.54 0.13
CA THR A 275 14.30 -6.97 0.73
C THR A 275 13.86 -5.98 1.80
N LEU A 276 12.55 -5.82 1.99
CA LEU A 276 12.06 -4.92 3.04
C LEU A 276 12.34 -5.52 4.42
N GLU A 277 12.38 -6.84 4.55
CA GLU A 277 12.78 -7.52 5.79
C GLU A 277 14.20 -7.16 6.23
N TYR A 278 15.17 -7.28 5.33
CA TYR A 278 16.56 -6.93 5.61
C TYR A 278 16.68 -5.46 6.06
N ARG A 279 15.98 -4.56 5.38
CA ARG A 279 15.99 -3.13 5.71
C ARG A 279 15.35 -2.83 7.07
N ARG A 280 14.31 -3.55 7.47
CA ARG A 280 13.71 -3.41 8.82
C ARG A 280 14.65 -3.93 9.90
N ALA A 281 15.32 -5.06 9.66
CA ALA A 281 16.33 -5.60 10.58
C ALA A 281 17.54 -4.66 10.73
N LEU A 282 17.97 -4.01 9.65
CA LEU A 282 18.99 -2.95 9.71
C LEU A 282 18.57 -1.80 10.63
N ASN A 283 17.32 -1.33 10.52
CA ASN A 283 16.82 -0.26 11.39
C ASN A 283 16.81 -0.68 12.87
N ASP A 284 16.48 -1.94 13.16
CA ASP A 284 16.53 -2.47 14.53
C ASP A 284 17.97 -2.50 15.07
N MET A 285 18.96 -2.92 14.26
CA MET A 285 20.39 -2.89 14.65
C MET A 285 20.93 -1.48 14.83
N TYR A 286 20.57 -0.54 13.94
CA TYR A 286 20.98 0.86 14.04
C TYR A 286 20.43 1.54 15.28
N PHE A 287 19.16 1.28 15.60
CA PHE A 287 18.54 1.81 16.80
C PHE A 287 19.20 1.24 18.06
N LEU A 288 19.46 -0.08 18.09
CA LEU A 288 20.10 -0.70 19.24
C LEU A 288 21.51 -0.15 19.46
N PHE A 289 22.33 -0.03 18.40
CA PHE A 289 23.65 0.57 18.48
C PHE A 289 23.59 2.00 19.02
N ASP A 290 22.71 2.83 18.47
CA ASP A 290 22.54 4.22 18.90
C ASP A 290 22.10 4.28 20.37
N ALA A 291 21.20 3.38 20.80
CA ALA A 291 20.70 3.34 22.17
C ALA A 291 21.79 2.93 23.17
N VAL A 292 22.63 1.94 22.85
CA VAL A 292 23.71 1.46 23.72
C VAL A 292 24.81 2.51 23.88
N HIS A 293 25.11 3.27 22.83
CA HIS A 293 26.15 4.30 22.83
C HIS A 293 25.64 5.69 23.26
N GLY A 294 24.40 5.81 23.74
CA GLY A 294 23.85 7.07 24.24
C GLY A 294 23.53 8.11 23.16
N PHE A 295 23.40 7.72 21.89
CA PHE A 295 22.98 8.62 20.81
C PHE A 295 21.46 8.84 20.78
N VAL A 296 20.69 8.11 21.59
CA VAL A 296 19.24 8.27 21.73
C VAL A 296 18.92 8.88 23.09
N HIS A 297 18.17 9.98 23.10
CA HIS A 297 17.66 10.60 24.32
C HIS A 297 16.37 9.90 24.79
N LEU A 298 16.50 8.63 25.21
CA LEU A 298 15.41 7.81 25.72
C LEU A 298 15.89 7.07 26.98
N ASP A 299 15.03 6.92 27.98
CA ASP A 299 15.29 5.99 29.08
C ASP A 299 15.26 4.54 28.56
N THR A 300 16.43 3.92 28.52
CA THR A 300 16.63 2.55 28.02
C THR A 300 16.48 1.49 29.11
N SER A 301 16.31 1.88 30.38
CA SER A 301 16.22 0.98 31.53
C SER A 301 15.07 -0.03 31.40
N ASN A 302 13.97 0.40 30.77
CA ASN A 302 12.79 -0.41 30.48
C ASN A 302 12.89 -1.20 29.15
N LEU A 303 14.00 -1.08 28.42
CA LEU A 303 14.21 -1.76 27.14
C LEU A 303 15.23 -2.90 27.25
N TYR A 304 16.34 -2.66 27.96
CA TYR A 304 17.40 -3.63 28.17
C TYR A 304 18.21 -3.30 29.42
N SER A 305 18.93 -4.30 29.95
CA SER A 305 19.99 -4.13 30.93
C SER A 305 21.33 -4.55 30.32
N ILE A 306 22.42 -3.87 30.69
CA ILE A 306 23.77 -4.29 30.31
C ILE A 306 24.16 -5.45 31.21
N ALA A 307 24.43 -6.61 30.60
CA ALA A 307 24.71 -7.87 31.29
C ALA A 307 25.95 -8.53 30.65
N PRO A 308 27.17 -8.11 31.03
CA PRO A 308 28.39 -8.73 30.54
C PRO A 308 28.49 -10.19 31.03
N LEU A 309 29.18 -11.04 30.28
CA LEU A 309 29.48 -12.39 30.77
C LEU A 309 30.39 -12.31 32.00
N SER A 310 30.10 -13.11 33.02
CA SER A 310 30.94 -13.25 34.21
C SER A 310 32.36 -13.72 33.89
N ARG A 311 32.53 -14.46 32.79
CA ARG A 311 33.84 -14.87 32.25
C ARG A 311 34.06 -14.25 30.88
N SER A 312 35.14 -13.49 30.72
CA SER A 312 35.56 -12.95 29.42
C SER A 312 35.93 -14.10 28.47
N LEU A 313 35.05 -14.40 27.51
CA LEU A 313 35.39 -15.24 26.37
C LEU A 313 36.13 -14.38 25.35
N ARG A 314 37.17 -14.93 24.71
CA ARG A 314 38.04 -14.23 23.74
C ARG A 314 37.27 -13.59 22.57
N SER A 315 36.03 -14.02 22.31
CA SER A 315 35.13 -13.52 21.25
C SER A 315 34.00 -12.59 21.78
N SER A 316 33.84 -12.46 23.09
CA SER A 316 32.75 -11.68 23.70
C SER A 316 33.10 -10.20 23.92
N HIS A 317 32.09 -9.33 23.89
CA HIS A 317 32.21 -7.91 24.23
C HIS A 317 31.53 -7.59 25.57
N ASN A 318 31.87 -6.45 26.18
CA ASN A 318 31.32 -6.00 27.47
C ASN A 318 29.93 -5.36 27.35
N LEU A 319 29.54 -4.87 26.17
CA LEU A 319 28.24 -4.24 25.91
C LEU A 319 27.11 -5.23 25.62
N ARG A 320 27.15 -6.43 26.20
CA ARG A 320 26.10 -7.43 26.02
C ARG A 320 24.84 -7.01 26.76
N LEU A 321 23.71 -7.37 26.18
CA LEU A 321 22.42 -6.92 26.67
C LEU A 321 21.57 -8.12 27.12
N ALA A 322 20.70 -7.87 28.09
CA ALA A 322 19.63 -8.76 28.51
C ALA A 322 18.31 -8.00 28.59
N ILE A 323 17.18 -8.71 28.49
CA ILE A 323 15.85 -8.11 28.68
C ILE A 323 15.52 -8.19 30.18
N PRO A 324 15.22 -7.07 30.86
CA PRO A 324 15.03 -7.04 32.31
C PRO A 324 13.69 -7.64 32.78
N PHE A 325 12.84 -8.10 31.86
CA PHE A 325 11.52 -8.67 32.14
C PHE A 325 11.24 -9.89 31.26
N LEU A 326 10.32 -10.75 31.71
CA LEU A 326 9.85 -11.88 30.93
C LEU A 326 8.94 -11.39 29.79
N MET A 327 9.33 -11.66 28.55
CA MET A 327 8.54 -11.27 27.38
C MET A 327 7.80 -12.49 26.81
N PRO A 328 6.47 -12.42 26.61
CA PRO A 328 5.73 -13.47 25.92
C PRO A 328 6.25 -13.70 24.49
N ALA A 329 6.26 -14.95 24.03
CA ALA A 329 6.76 -15.31 22.69
C ALA A 329 6.01 -14.62 21.53
N SER A 330 4.75 -14.21 21.76
CA SER A 330 3.93 -13.50 20.80
C SER A 330 4.30 -12.01 20.66
N PHE A 331 5.12 -11.47 21.56
CA PHE A 331 5.54 -10.08 21.54
C PHE A 331 6.98 -9.93 21.06
N SER A 332 7.26 -8.79 20.44
CA SER A 332 8.60 -8.43 20.02
C SER A 332 8.84 -6.93 20.16
N SER A 333 9.97 -6.57 20.75
CA SER A 333 10.49 -5.21 20.80
C SER A 333 11.67 -5.07 19.83
N CYS A 334 12.13 -3.84 19.57
CA CYS A 334 13.35 -3.63 18.80
C CYS A 334 14.52 -4.42 19.38
N VAL A 335 14.70 -4.32 20.70
CA VAL A 335 15.76 -5.02 21.42
C VAL A 335 15.60 -6.52 21.26
N SER A 336 14.42 -7.09 21.55
CA SER A 336 14.26 -8.54 21.53
C SER A 336 14.51 -9.17 20.16
N ARG A 337 14.26 -8.43 19.07
CA ARG A 337 14.52 -8.89 17.70
C ARG A 337 16.00 -8.88 17.34
N SER A 338 16.75 -7.88 17.79
CA SER A 338 18.18 -7.73 17.46
C SER A 338 19.14 -8.24 18.55
N LEU A 339 18.62 -8.62 19.72
CA LEU A 339 19.41 -8.98 20.91
C LEU A 339 20.43 -10.10 20.65
N THR A 340 19.94 -11.22 20.10
CA THR A 340 20.77 -12.39 19.83
C THR A 340 21.89 -12.06 18.85
N LEU A 341 21.59 -11.26 17.82
CA LEU A 341 22.57 -10.81 16.84
C LEU A 341 23.59 -9.87 17.45
N TRP A 342 23.13 -8.87 18.20
CA TRP A 342 24.00 -7.93 18.92
C TRP A 342 25.00 -8.66 19.81
N ASN A 343 24.49 -9.58 20.63
CA ASN A 343 25.30 -10.39 21.53
C ASN A 343 26.21 -11.39 20.78
N SER A 344 25.99 -11.67 19.50
CA SER A 344 26.88 -12.50 18.69
C SER A 344 28.02 -11.72 18.03
N LEU A 345 27.97 -10.38 18.04
CA LEU A 345 28.98 -9.53 17.43
C LEU A 345 30.32 -9.60 18.19
N SER A 346 31.42 -9.40 17.48
CA SER A 346 32.74 -9.32 18.08
C SER A 346 33.01 -7.92 18.63
N ASN A 347 33.87 -7.83 19.64
CA ASN A 347 34.28 -6.55 20.25
C ASN A 347 34.74 -5.47 19.25
N PRO A 348 35.55 -5.75 18.20
CA PRO A 348 35.96 -4.71 17.26
C PRO A 348 34.79 -4.13 16.46
N ILE A 349 33.71 -4.89 16.23
CA ILE A 349 32.53 -4.39 15.51
C ILE A 349 31.71 -3.47 16.40
N VAL A 350 31.51 -3.87 17.66
CA VAL A 350 30.67 -3.14 18.62
C VAL A 350 31.29 -1.79 19.01
N THR A 351 32.62 -1.71 19.04
CA THR A 351 33.38 -0.50 19.39
C THR A 351 33.59 0.47 18.22
N LEU A 352 33.11 0.14 17.01
CA LEU A 352 33.24 1.02 15.86
C LEU A 352 32.52 2.36 16.08
N PRO A 353 33.03 3.46 15.50
CA PRO A 353 32.28 4.70 15.45
C PRO A 353 30.96 4.52 14.67
N ARG A 354 29.96 5.36 14.99
CA ARG A 354 28.57 5.25 14.50
C ARG A 354 28.45 5.07 12.98
N ILE A 355 29.18 5.85 12.18
CA ILE A 355 29.09 5.82 10.72
C ILE A 355 29.76 4.55 10.13
N PRO A 356 31.03 4.23 10.48
CA PRO A 356 31.66 2.96 10.12
C PRO A 356 30.82 1.72 10.46
N TYR A 357 30.25 1.66 11.67
CA TYR A 357 29.36 0.56 12.08
C TYR A 357 28.19 0.40 11.10
N ARG A 358 27.46 1.50 10.83
CA ARG A 358 26.29 1.48 9.94
C ARG A 358 26.63 1.01 8.53
N ASN A 359 27.79 1.41 8.02
CA ASN A 359 28.27 1.03 6.70
C ASN A 359 28.67 -0.45 6.63
N LEU A 360 29.35 -0.96 7.66
CA LEU A 360 29.72 -2.38 7.76
C LEU A 360 28.48 -3.26 7.79
N VAL A 361 27.56 -2.98 8.71
CA VAL A 361 26.33 -3.75 8.92
C VAL A 361 25.43 -3.77 7.67
N ARG A 362 25.39 -2.68 6.90
CA ARG A 362 24.68 -2.63 5.59
C ARG A 362 25.35 -3.47 4.49
N ARG A 363 26.66 -3.65 4.55
CA ARG A 363 27.42 -4.41 3.53
C ARG A 363 27.50 -5.91 3.84
N THR A 364 27.18 -6.30 5.07
CA THR A 364 27.32 -7.69 5.53
C THR A 364 25.95 -8.23 6.01
N PRO A 365 25.10 -8.74 5.11
CA PRO A 365 23.76 -9.19 5.46
C PRO A 365 23.69 -10.27 6.55
N SER A 366 24.69 -11.16 6.60
CA SER A 366 24.79 -12.23 7.60
C SER A 366 24.87 -11.73 9.05
N LEU A 367 25.33 -10.49 9.28
CA LEU A 367 25.39 -9.89 10.62
C LEU A 367 24.03 -9.35 11.11
N VAL A 368 23.02 -9.30 10.23
CA VAL A 368 21.75 -8.57 10.47
C VAL A 368 20.55 -9.47 10.29
N LEU A 369 20.61 -10.37 9.30
CA LEU A 369 19.53 -11.28 8.99
C LEU A 369 20.13 -12.61 8.50
N PRO A 370 20.68 -13.43 9.41
CA PRO A 370 21.28 -14.72 9.05
C PRO A 370 20.24 -15.71 8.51
N THR A 371 18.98 -15.61 8.96
CA THR A 371 17.85 -16.40 8.43
C THR A 371 16.72 -15.47 8.00
N SER A 372 16.36 -15.52 6.72
CA SER A 372 15.22 -14.78 6.16
C SER A 372 13.92 -15.51 6.46
N HIS A 373 12.91 -14.81 6.99
CA HIS A 373 11.57 -15.39 7.17
C HIS A 373 10.77 -15.43 5.87
N ILE A 374 11.23 -14.70 4.86
CA ILE A 374 10.60 -14.67 3.54
C ILE A 374 11.22 -15.76 2.66
N LYS A 375 10.36 -16.52 1.98
CA LYS A 375 10.79 -17.42 0.88
C LYS A 375 11.26 -16.56 -0.29
N LEU A 376 12.58 -16.52 -0.52
CA LEU A 376 13.18 -15.70 -1.58
C LEU A 376 12.68 -16.14 -2.96
#